data_AF-A0A9D8IR57-F1
#
_entry.id   AF-A0A9D8IR57-F1
#
_cell.length_a   1.000
_cell.length_b   1.000
_cell.length_c   1.000
_cell.angle_alpha   90.00
_cell.angle_beta   90.00
_cell.angle_gamma   90.00
#
_symmetry.space_group_name_H-M   'P 1'
#
loop_
_entity.id
_entity.type
_entity.pdbx_description
1 polymer ?
#
loop_
_entity_poly.entity_id
_entity_poly.type
_entity_poly.pdbx_seq_one_letter_code
_entity_poly.pdbx_strand_id
1 'polypeptide(L)'
;REIARVAGLVKQRDHRAERSGRQVQAGATLIEQVFRTFEPDHPLLRQAEREVLDRHFEDDRLAGTLRRLASEPLRIVERSRPGPLSLPLVAARVGTSMLSTETLGDRLRALLREKAALA
;
A
#
# COMPACT_ATOMS: atom_id res chain seq x y z
N ARG A 1 7.77 -4.96 -1.17
CA ARG A 1 8.70 -4.57 -0.08
C ARG A 1 9.85 -5.59 0.13
N GLU A 2 9.89 -6.69 -0.63
CA GLU A 2 10.86 -7.79 -0.46
C GLU A 2 11.59 -8.24 -1.74
N ILE A 3 11.20 -7.75 -2.92
CA ILE A 3 11.62 -8.28 -4.24
C ILE A 3 13.15 -8.49 -4.39
N ALA A 4 13.98 -7.47 -4.15
CA ALA A 4 15.44 -7.64 -4.30
C ALA A 4 16.12 -8.30 -3.10
N ARG A 5 15.41 -8.41 -1.97
CA ARG A 5 15.85 -9.17 -0.80
C ARG A 5 15.69 -10.67 -1.04
N VAL A 6 14.59 -11.06 -1.71
CA VAL A 6 14.26 -12.46 -2.03
C VAL A 6 15.04 -12.96 -3.25
N ALA A 7 15.31 -12.10 -4.23
CA ALA A 7 16.11 -12.44 -5.39
C ALA A 7 17.61 -12.70 -5.08
N GLY A 8 18.07 -12.50 -3.84
CA GLY A 8 19.48 -12.68 -3.45
C GLY A 8 20.45 -11.63 -4.01
N LEU A 9 19.93 -10.59 -4.69
CA LEU A 9 20.73 -9.63 -5.45
C LEU A 9 21.29 -8.47 -4.61
N VAL A 10 20.81 -8.29 -3.38
CA VAL A 10 21.33 -7.28 -2.46
C VAL A 10 22.01 -7.98 -1.27
N LYS A 11 23.35 -7.99 -1.26
CA LYS A 11 24.13 -8.40 -0.07
C LYS A 11 23.73 -7.52 1.13
N GLN A 12 23.13 -8.14 2.14
CA GLN A 12 22.71 -7.48 3.38
C GLN A 12 23.88 -7.23 4.35
N ARG A 13 25.00 -7.94 4.17
CA ARG A 13 26.18 -7.87 5.05
C ARG A 13 27.43 -7.58 4.21
N ASP A 14 28.08 -6.47 4.53
CA ASP A 14 29.51 -6.27 4.25
C ASP A 14 30.26 -6.46 5.58
N HIS A 15 31.51 -6.92 5.54
CA HIS A 15 32.31 -7.31 6.71
C HIS A 15 32.47 -6.23 7.82
N ARG A 16 31.99 -4.99 7.61
CA ARG A 16 32.17 -3.84 8.52
C ARG A 16 30.89 -3.25 9.12
N ALA A 17 29.69 -3.46 8.55
CA ALA A 17 28.42 -2.94 9.10
C ALA A 17 27.18 -3.53 8.40
N GLU A 18 26.05 -3.60 9.11
CA GLU A 18 24.74 -3.89 8.52
C GLU A 18 24.27 -2.70 7.65
N ARG A 19 23.84 -2.97 6.41
CA ARG A 19 23.28 -1.92 5.56
C ARG A 19 21.91 -1.48 6.09
N SER A 20 21.68 -0.18 6.18
CA SER A 20 20.38 0.36 6.59
C SER A 20 19.28 -0.11 5.62
N GLY A 21 18.07 -0.34 6.15
CA GLY A 21 16.91 -0.72 5.32
C GLY A 21 16.65 0.25 4.16
N ARG A 22 17.02 1.53 4.31
CA ARG A 22 16.95 2.54 3.24
C ARG A 22 17.96 2.29 2.12
N GLN A 23 19.17 1.85 2.45
CA GLN A 23 20.22 1.52 1.48
C GLN A 23 19.89 0.25 0.70
N VAL A 24 19.37 -0.77 1.41
CA VAL A 24 18.89 -2.02 0.79
C VAL A 24 17.75 -1.72 -0.20
N GLN A 25 16.82 -0.84 0.17
CA GLN A 25 15.72 -0.43 -0.69
C GLN A 25 16.19 0.32 -1.94
N ALA A 26 17.14 1.25 -1.81
CA ALA A 26 17.67 1.99 -2.95
C ALA A 26 18.37 1.05 -3.96
N GLY A 27 19.16 0.09 -3.48
CA GLY A 27 19.80 -0.92 -4.34
C GLY A 27 18.79 -1.83 -5.03
N ALA A 28 17.71 -2.21 -4.33
CA ALA A 28 16.63 -3.02 -4.87
C ALA A 28 15.94 -2.37 -6.07
N THR A 29 15.62 -1.08 -5.93
CA THR A 29 14.97 -0.30 -6.99
C THR A 29 15.87 -0.16 -8.21
N LEU A 30 17.16 0.10 -8.02
CA LEU A 30 18.08 0.23 -9.15
C LEU A 30 18.20 -1.07 -9.96
N ILE A 31 18.30 -2.22 -9.26
CA ILE A 31 18.39 -3.53 -9.90
C ILE A 31 17.13 -3.85 -10.71
N GLU A 32 15.96 -3.57 -10.15
CA GLU A 32 14.69 -3.74 -10.84
C GLU A 32 14.58 -2.85 -12.09
N GLN A 33 15.02 -1.60 -12.01
CA GLN A 33 15.05 -0.67 -13.14
C GLN A 33 16.00 -1.15 -14.25
N VAL A 34 17.18 -1.67 -13.87
CA VAL A 34 18.15 -2.22 -14.82
C VAL A 34 17.55 -3.43 -15.53
N PHE A 35 16.97 -4.40 -14.81
CA PHE A 35 16.33 -5.54 -15.45
C PHE A 35 15.19 -5.10 -16.36
N ARG A 36 14.31 -4.19 -15.94
CA ARG A 36 13.21 -3.72 -16.80
C ARG A 36 13.70 -3.06 -18.09
N THR A 37 14.86 -2.40 -18.05
CA THR A 37 15.41 -1.67 -19.19
C THR A 37 16.20 -2.56 -20.14
N PHE A 38 17.02 -3.46 -19.60
CA PHE A 38 17.99 -4.23 -20.38
C PHE A 38 17.63 -5.71 -20.54
N GLU A 39 16.90 -6.29 -19.59
CA GLU A 39 16.53 -7.70 -19.57
C GLU A 39 15.09 -7.90 -19.06
N PRO A 40 14.07 -7.40 -19.79
CA PRO A 40 12.69 -7.40 -19.32
C PRO A 40 12.13 -8.80 -19.04
N ASP A 41 12.66 -9.82 -19.73
CA ASP A 41 12.28 -11.22 -19.55
C ASP A 41 13.03 -11.93 -18.41
N HIS A 42 13.85 -11.21 -17.64
CA HIS A 42 14.67 -11.77 -16.58
C HIS A 42 13.80 -12.55 -15.57
N PRO A 43 14.09 -13.83 -15.28
CA PRO A 43 13.24 -14.69 -14.44
C PRO A 43 12.95 -14.12 -13.05
N LEU A 44 13.89 -13.36 -12.48
CA LEU A 44 13.72 -12.70 -11.18
C LEU A 44 12.64 -11.60 -11.19
N LEU A 45 12.39 -10.93 -12.32
CA LEU A 45 11.26 -10.00 -12.43
C LEU A 45 9.93 -10.74 -12.36
N ARG A 46 9.80 -11.85 -13.10
CA ARG A 46 8.58 -12.69 -13.07
C ARG A 46 8.37 -13.34 -11.70
N GLN A 47 9.44 -13.76 -11.04
CA GLN A 47 9.34 -14.28 -9.66
C GLN A 47 8.90 -13.19 -8.69
N ALA A 48 9.49 -12.00 -8.79
CA ALA A 48 9.14 -10.87 -7.96
C ALA A 48 7.66 -10.46 -8.09
N GLU A 49 7.16 -10.40 -9.32
CA GLU A 49 5.75 -10.09 -9.60
C GLU A 49 4.82 -11.12 -8.97
N ARG A 50 5.10 -12.42 -9.15
CA ARG A 50 4.33 -13.50 -8.51
C ARG A 50 4.36 -13.41 -6.99
N GLU A 51 5.52 -13.24 -6.38
CA GLU A 51 5.62 -13.14 -4.92
C GLU A 51 4.85 -11.94 -4.35
N VAL A 52 4.80 -10.82 -5.07
CA VAL A 52 4.00 -9.67 -4.65
C VAL A 52 2.50 -10.02 -4.71
N LEU A 53 2.04 -10.64 -5.80
CA LEU A 53 0.64 -11.04 -5.92
C LEU A 53 0.24 -12.06 -4.85
N ASP A 54 1.08 -13.07 -4.64
CA ASP A 54 0.80 -14.15 -3.68
C ASP A 54 0.84 -13.64 -2.22
N ARG A 55 1.91 -12.92 -1.83
CA ARG A 55 2.13 -12.56 -0.42
C ARG A 55 1.46 -11.26 0.01
N HIS A 56 1.25 -10.32 -0.91
CA HIS A 56 0.70 -9.00 -0.56
C HIS A 56 -0.74 -8.81 -1.02
N PHE A 57 -1.17 -9.51 -2.06
CA PHE A 57 -2.51 -9.31 -2.63
C PHE A 57 -3.44 -10.50 -2.48
N GLU A 58 -2.97 -11.65 -1.94
CA GLU A 58 -3.77 -12.88 -1.83
C GLU A 58 -4.47 -13.16 -3.18
N ASP A 59 -3.70 -13.32 -4.25
CA ASP A 59 -4.17 -13.25 -5.65
C ASP A 59 -5.50 -13.97 -5.92
N ASP A 60 -5.63 -15.22 -5.44
CA ASP A 60 -6.86 -16.02 -5.58
C ASP A 60 -8.10 -15.35 -4.95
N ARG A 61 -7.93 -14.78 -3.76
CA ARG A 61 -9.01 -14.13 -3.01
C ARG A 61 -9.40 -12.80 -3.68
N LEU A 62 -8.41 -12.04 -4.16
CA LEU A 62 -8.64 -10.82 -4.93
C LEU A 62 -9.38 -11.14 -6.24
N ALA A 63 -8.89 -12.13 -7.00
CA ALA A 63 -9.51 -12.58 -8.24
C ALA A 63 -10.95 -13.08 -8.04
N GLY A 64 -11.21 -13.82 -6.95
CA GLY A 64 -12.57 -14.23 -6.58
C GLY A 64 -13.48 -13.05 -6.27
N THR A 65 -12.98 -12.06 -5.53
CA THR A 65 -13.73 -10.84 -5.20
C THR A 65 -14.06 -10.02 -6.44
N LEU A 66 -13.10 -9.83 -7.34
CA LEU A 66 -13.28 -9.09 -8.59
C LEU A 66 -14.29 -9.77 -9.52
N ARG A 67 -14.21 -11.11 -9.66
CA ARG A 67 -15.21 -11.87 -10.44
C ARG A 67 -16.62 -11.70 -9.89
N ARG A 68 -16.78 -11.78 -8.56
CA ARG A 68 -18.08 -11.55 -7.91
C ARG A 68 -18.60 -10.14 -8.18
N LEU A 69 -17.77 -9.12 -7.98
CA LEU A 69 -18.14 -7.72 -8.23
C LEU A 69 -18.51 -7.47 -9.70
N ALA A 70 -17.81 -8.10 -10.64
CA ALA A 70 -18.12 -7.99 -12.07
C ALA A 70 -19.45 -8.64 -12.46
N SER A 71 -19.92 -9.62 -11.68
CA SER A 71 -21.21 -10.29 -11.91
C SER A 71 -22.41 -9.62 -11.25
N GLU A 72 -22.18 -8.68 -10.34
CA GLU A 72 -23.23 -7.99 -9.60
C GLU A 72 -23.57 -6.62 -10.24
N PRO A 73 -24.83 -6.16 -10.19
CA PRO A 73 -25.19 -4.85 -10.68
C PRO A 73 -24.52 -3.74 -9.86
N LEU A 74 -23.77 -2.87 -10.52
CA LEU A 74 -23.10 -1.74 -9.87
C LEU A 74 -24.11 -0.63 -9.57
N ARG A 75 -24.32 -0.35 -8.27
CA ARG A 75 -25.09 0.82 -7.82
C ARG A 75 -24.17 1.86 -7.20
N ILE A 76 -23.99 2.97 -7.91
CA ILE A 76 -23.29 4.15 -7.38
C ILE A 76 -24.32 5.01 -6.65
N VAL A 77 -24.05 5.35 -5.39
CA VAL A 77 -24.91 6.21 -4.57
C VAL A 77 -24.09 7.37 -4.07
N GLU A 78 -24.40 8.57 -4.56
CA GLU A 78 -23.86 9.79 -3.99
C GLU A 78 -24.44 10.00 -2.60
N ARG A 79 -23.57 10.29 -1.65
CA ARG A 79 -23.94 10.60 -0.27
C ARG A 79 -23.46 12.00 0.03
N SER A 80 -24.36 12.84 0.51
CA SER A 80 -24.02 14.17 1.02
C SER A 80 -23.11 14.12 2.25
N ARG A 81 -23.00 12.94 2.91
CA ARG A 81 -22.20 12.74 4.12
C ARG A 81 -21.46 11.39 4.08
N PRO A 82 -20.21 11.32 4.58
CA PRO A 82 -19.49 10.05 4.69
C PRO A 82 -20.21 9.10 5.66
N GLY A 83 -20.51 7.87 5.22
CA GLY A 83 -21.19 6.86 6.05
C GLY A 83 -20.28 6.28 7.14
N PRO A 84 -20.83 5.51 8.11
CA PRO A 84 -20.04 4.95 9.21
C PRO A 84 -18.82 4.13 8.77
N LEU A 85 -18.95 3.37 7.67
CA LEU A 85 -17.86 2.58 7.08
C LEU A 85 -16.71 3.40 6.50
N SER A 86 -16.90 4.71 6.31
CA SER A 86 -15.85 5.62 5.84
C SER A 86 -14.92 6.11 6.96
N LEU A 87 -15.29 5.92 8.23
CA LEU A 87 -14.55 6.47 9.36
C LEU A 87 -13.05 6.08 9.36
N PRO A 88 -12.66 4.82 9.12
CA PRO A 88 -11.24 4.46 9.05
C PRO A 88 -10.49 5.19 7.94
N LEU A 89 -11.14 5.39 6.79
CA LEU A 89 -10.57 6.09 5.64
C LEU A 89 -10.39 7.59 5.93
N VAL A 90 -11.40 8.20 6.57
CA VAL A 90 -11.34 9.60 7.02
C VAL A 90 -10.23 9.77 8.06
N ALA A 91 -10.15 8.89 9.06
CA ALA A 91 -9.13 8.94 10.09
C ALA A 91 -7.71 8.81 9.51
N ALA A 92 -7.50 7.87 8.58
CA ALA A 92 -6.23 7.70 7.90
C ALA A 92 -5.82 8.97 7.13
N ARG A 93 -6.78 9.61 6.44
CA ARG A 93 -6.54 10.85 5.69
C ARG A 93 -6.25 12.05 6.60
N VAL A 94 -6.96 12.17 7.72
CA VAL A 94 -6.71 13.22 8.72
C VAL A 94 -5.31 13.03 9.33
N GLY A 95 -4.91 11.79 9.62
CA GLY A 95 -3.58 11.47 10.13
C GLY A 95 -2.44 11.75 9.15
N THR A 96 -2.69 11.76 7.84
CA THR A 96 -1.69 12.07 6.80
C THR A 96 -1.62 13.56 6.43
N SER A 97 -2.60 14.37 6.84
CA SER A 97 -2.56 15.81 6.60
C SER A 97 -1.49 16.48 7.48
N MET A 98 -0.61 17.27 6.85
CA MET A 98 0.59 17.83 7.49
C MET A 98 0.28 18.73 8.70
N LEU A 99 1.18 18.64 9.69
CA LEU A 99 1.43 19.55 10.81
C LEU A 99 0.18 20.25 11.35
N SER A 100 -0.56 19.52 12.19
CA SER A 100 -1.52 20.10 13.12
C SER A 100 -0.97 19.98 14.54
N THR A 101 -1.17 21.00 15.36
CA THR A 101 -0.87 21.00 16.79
C THR A 101 -1.91 20.21 17.61
N GLU A 102 -3.01 19.80 16.98
CA GLU A 102 -4.06 19.00 17.60
C GLU A 102 -3.77 17.50 17.48
N THR A 103 -4.18 16.73 18.49
CA THR A 103 -4.07 15.27 18.43
C THR A 103 -5.04 14.71 17.38
N LEU A 104 -4.70 13.58 16.75
CA LEU A 104 -5.59 12.89 15.81
C LEU A 104 -6.97 12.60 16.41
N GLY A 105 -7.03 12.24 17.70
CA GLY A 105 -8.27 11.98 18.42
C GLY A 105 -9.13 13.23 18.60
N ASP A 106 -8.51 14.40 18.81
CA ASP A 106 -9.24 15.68 18.90
C ASP A 106 -9.81 16.09 17.55
N ARG A 107 -9.02 15.95 16.49
CA ARG A 107 -9.45 16.24 15.11
C ARG A 107 -10.59 15.32 14.66
N LEU A 108 -10.51 14.03 15.01
CA LEU A 108 -11.58 13.08 14.72
C LEU A 108 -12.85 13.41 15.52
N ARG A 109 -12.72 13.78 16.80
CA ARG A 109 -13.85 14.22 17.63
C ARG A 109 -14.49 15.50 17.13
N ALA A 110 -13.71 16.48 16.67
CA ALA A 110 -14.23 17.71 16.07
C ALA A 110 -15.03 17.42 14.80
N LEU A 111 -14.48 16.60 13.88
CA LEU A 111 -15.17 16.15 12.67
C LEU A 111 -16.45 15.37 12.98
N LEU A 112 -16.47 14.56 14.06
CA LEU A 112 -17.66 13.83 14.49
C LEU A 112 -18.70 14.76 15.14
N ARG A 113 -18.27 15.77 15.92
CA ARG A 113 -19.16 16.74 16.58
C ARG A 113 -19.82 17.70 15.59
N GLU A 114 -19.04 18.26 14.66
CA GLU A 114 -19.57 19.07 13.55
C GLU A 114 -20.65 18.29 12.78
N LYS A 115 -20.44 16.99 12.59
CA LYS A 115 -21.40 16.10 11.92
C LYS A 115 -22.62 15.74 12.76
N ALA A 116 -22.50 15.68 14.09
CA ALA A 116 -23.62 15.43 14.99
C ALA A 116 -24.53 16.66 15.17
N ALA A 117 -23.99 17.88 15.02
CA ALA A 117 -24.75 19.13 15.16
C ALA A 117 -25.54 19.55 13.90
N LEU A 118 -25.31 18.87 12.76
CA LEU A 118 -25.96 19.13 11.46
C LEU A 118 -27.02 18.07 11.09
N ALA A 119 -27.42 17.24 12.05
CA ALA A 119 -28.47 16.21 11.95
C ALA A 119 -29.69 16.65 12.76
#